data_AF-A0A357LCH1-F1
#
_entry.id   AF-A0A357LCH1-F1
#
_cell.length_a   1.000
_cell.length_b   1.000
_cell.length_c   1.000
_cell.angle_alpha   90.00
_cell.angle_beta   90.00
_cell.angle_gamma   90.00
#
_symmetry.space_group_name_H-M   'P 1'
#
loop_
_entity.id
_entity.type
_entity.pdbx_description
1 polymer ?
#
loop_
_entity_poly.entity_id
_entity_poly.type
_entity_poly.pdbx_seq_one_letter_code
_entity_poly.pdbx_strand_id
1 'polypeptide(L)'
;MAGSAAAMHLARRGARVTLFEQFGFGHDRGSSHGATRLFRIAYFEHPDYVPILQRAYALWKSLEAESGETLFHETGVLQAGAPGGGFMQGLAKAIADHDLPVAQLSASDIAHAHPQLTLPSHFIAYFEREAGFVMAGKTVETQIRLARDAGASLRPATPVLGWTPAAEGVSVETAAGAEIFDRAVITAG
;
A
#
# COMPACT_ATOMS: atom_id res chain seq x y z
N MET A 1 -7.49 3.15 -2.29
CA MET A 1 -6.11 3.13 -2.86
C MET A 1 -5.88 1.99 -3.84
N ALA A 2 -6.34 0.76 -3.59
CA ALA A 2 -6.12 -0.36 -4.52
C ALA A 2 -6.69 -0.09 -5.93
N GLY A 3 -7.88 0.52 -6.03
CA GLY A 3 -8.50 0.85 -7.32
C GLY A 3 -7.71 1.83 -8.19
N SER A 4 -7.14 2.88 -7.60
CA SER A 4 -6.28 3.85 -8.32
C SER A 4 -5.01 3.19 -8.83
N ALA A 5 -4.37 2.35 -8.02
CA ALA A 5 -3.19 1.59 -8.42
C ALA A 5 -3.49 0.62 -9.57
N ALA A 6 -4.60 -0.13 -9.47
CA ALA A 6 -5.04 -1.06 -10.50
C ALA A 6 -5.33 -0.34 -11.82
N ALA A 7 -6.10 0.75 -11.77
CA ALA A 7 -6.45 1.54 -12.95
C ALA A 7 -5.19 2.10 -13.65
N MET A 8 -4.27 2.68 -12.88
CA MET A 8 -3.00 3.20 -13.37
C MET A 8 -2.18 2.10 -14.06
N HIS A 9 -1.95 0.97 -13.40
CA HIS A 9 -1.15 -0.12 -13.97
C HIS A 9 -1.82 -0.78 -15.19
N LEU A 10 -3.15 -0.89 -15.23
CA LEU A 10 -3.89 -1.42 -16.38
C LEU A 10 -3.83 -0.46 -17.57
N ALA A 11 -4.09 0.82 -17.35
CA ALA A 11 -4.05 1.85 -18.40
C ALA A 11 -2.65 1.95 -19.03
N ARG A 12 -1.59 1.90 -18.21
CA ARG A 12 -0.19 1.86 -18.68
C ARG A 12 0.13 0.67 -19.58
N ARG A 13 -0.58 -0.45 -19.41
CA ARG A 13 -0.44 -1.63 -20.26
C ARG A 13 -1.27 -1.54 -21.55
N GLY A 14 -1.93 -0.41 -21.81
CA GLY A 14 -2.76 -0.18 -23.00
C GLY A 14 -4.18 -0.73 -22.88
N ALA A 15 -4.62 -1.16 -21.69
CA ALA A 15 -6.01 -1.57 -21.50
C ALA A 15 -6.95 -0.35 -21.54
N ARG A 16 -8.15 -0.52 -22.12
CA ARG A 16 -9.23 0.46 -21.97
C ARG A 16 -9.84 0.30 -20.59
N VAL A 17 -9.60 1.26 -19.71
CA VAL A 17 -9.98 1.18 -18.29
C VAL A 17 -11.01 2.25 -17.98
N THR A 18 -12.08 1.85 -17.29
CA THR A 18 -12.97 2.76 -16.57
C THR A 18 -12.82 2.54 -15.07
N LEU A 19 -12.53 3.61 -14.32
CA LEU A 19 -12.49 3.59 -12.86
C LEU A 19 -13.70 4.34 -12.30
N PHE A 20 -14.55 3.62 -11.59
CA PHE A 20 -15.70 4.17 -10.86
C PHE A 20 -15.33 4.48 -9.42
N GLU A 21 -15.80 5.62 -8.92
CA GLU A 21 -15.69 6.01 -7.51
C GLU A 21 -17.04 6.60 -7.09
N GLN A 22 -17.61 6.09 -5.98
CA GLN A 22 -18.91 6.54 -5.49
C GLN A 22 -18.89 7.98 -4.98
N PHE A 23 -17.71 8.48 -4.60
CA PHE A 23 -17.48 9.85 -4.16
C PHE A 23 -16.54 10.63 -5.11
N GLY A 24 -15.93 11.73 -4.68
CA GLY A 24 -14.81 12.32 -5.41
C GLY A 24 -13.52 11.55 -5.17
N PHE A 25 -12.60 11.47 -6.14
CA PHE A 25 -11.28 10.91 -5.88
C PHE A 25 -10.56 11.69 -4.77
N GLY A 26 -9.84 10.98 -3.89
CA GLY A 26 -9.16 11.59 -2.75
C GLY A 26 -10.07 11.94 -1.56
N HIS A 27 -11.32 11.47 -1.55
CA HIS A 27 -12.24 11.68 -0.44
C HIS A 27 -11.74 11.10 0.89
N ASP A 28 -12.33 11.58 1.98
CA ASP A 28 -12.07 11.13 3.36
C ASP A 28 -13.02 10.03 3.87
N ARG A 29 -14.02 9.66 3.07
CA ARG A 29 -15.03 8.63 3.40
C ARG A 29 -14.63 7.15 3.24
N GLY A 30 -13.34 6.83 3.12
CA GLY A 30 -12.85 5.46 2.91
C GLY A 30 -11.50 5.19 3.57
N SER A 31 -10.99 3.97 3.55
CA SER A 31 -9.81 3.55 4.33
C SER A 31 -8.47 4.15 3.91
N SER A 32 -8.44 4.97 2.84
CA SER A 32 -7.23 5.55 2.26
C SER A 32 -6.97 7.01 2.67
N HIS A 33 -7.85 7.59 3.50
CA HIS A 33 -7.75 9.00 3.94
C HIS A 33 -6.62 9.24 4.96
N GLY A 34 -6.39 10.50 5.33
CA GLY A 34 -5.35 10.89 6.27
C GLY A 34 -3.97 11.01 5.63
N ALA A 35 -3.02 11.52 6.40
CA ALA A 35 -1.74 11.96 5.85
C ALA A 35 -0.86 10.79 5.39
N THR A 36 -0.67 9.79 6.26
CA THR A 36 0.38 8.78 6.08
C THR A 36 -0.10 7.35 6.32
N ARG A 37 0.65 6.37 5.79
CA ARG A 37 0.54 4.95 6.12
C ARG A 37 1.91 4.34 6.33
N LEU A 38 2.06 3.53 7.37
CA LEU A 38 3.29 2.78 7.63
C LEU A 38 3.54 1.75 6.52
N PHE A 39 4.78 1.62 6.08
CA PHE A 39 5.25 0.60 5.17
C PHE A 39 6.45 -0.13 5.79
N ARG A 40 6.39 -1.45 5.82
CA ARG A 40 7.41 -2.38 6.36
C ARG A 40 7.57 -3.55 5.40
N ILE A 41 8.74 -4.16 5.32
CA ILE A 41 8.97 -5.43 4.59
C ILE A 41 9.05 -6.57 5.60
N ALA A 42 9.75 -6.38 6.71
CA ALA A 42 9.79 -7.29 7.85
C ALA A 42 8.41 -7.30 8.54
N TYR A 43 7.64 -8.35 8.22
CA TYR A 43 6.21 -8.41 8.48
C TYR A 43 5.87 -9.49 9.49
N PHE A 44 5.53 -9.08 10.71
CA PHE A 44 5.25 -10.01 11.80
C PHE A 44 3.95 -10.80 11.57
N GLU A 45 3.01 -10.24 10.80
CA GLU A 45 1.69 -10.82 10.59
C GLU A 45 1.78 -12.16 9.86
N HIS A 46 2.66 -12.26 8.85
CA HIS A 46 3.05 -13.53 8.23
C HIS A 46 4.26 -13.33 7.28
N PRO A 47 5.26 -14.25 7.26
CA PRO A 47 6.40 -14.17 6.36
C PRO A 47 6.02 -14.17 4.87
N ASP A 48 4.97 -14.88 4.47
CA ASP A 48 4.52 -14.94 3.07
C ASP A 48 4.16 -13.57 2.45
N TYR A 49 3.98 -12.52 3.25
CA TYR A 49 3.83 -11.16 2.72
C TYR A 49 5.15 -10.53 2.25
N VAL A 50 6.30 -10.99 2.75
CA VAL A 50 7.62 -10.39 2.48
C VAL A 50 7.90 -10.27 0.97
N PRO A 51 7.69 -11.29 0.11
CA PRO A 51 7.92 -11.14 -1.32
C PRO A 51 7.01 -10.09 -1.98
N ILE A 52 5.76 -9.97 -1.51
CA ILE A 52 4.80 -8.97 -1.98
C ILE A 52 5.27 -7.57 -1.57
N LEU A 53 5.78 -7.41 -0.35
CA LEU A 53 6.27 -6.14 0.20
C LEU A 53 7.57 -5.70 -0.46
N GLN A 54 8.50 -6.61 -0.75
CA GLN A 54 9.70 -6.31 -1.54
C GLN A 54 9.33 -5.82 -2.94
N ARG A 55 8.32 -6.46 -3.58
CA ARG A 55 7.80 -5.97 -4.87
C ARG A 55 7.16 -4.60 -4.73
N ALA A 56 6.39 -4.37 -3.66
CA ALA A 56 5.78 -3.07 -3.39
C ALA A 56 6.83 -1.97 -3.17
N TYR A 57 7.93 -2.25 -2.46
CA TYR A 57 9.05 -1.32 -2.28
C TYR A 57 9.62 -0.84 -3.62
N ALA A 58 9.91 -1.79 -4.53
CA ALA A 58 10.39 -1.45 -5.87
C ALA A 58 9.36 -0.61 -6.67
N LEU A 59 8.06 -0.91 -6.52
CA LEU A 59 6.99 -0.16 -7.17
C LEU A 59 6.83 1.25 -6.61
N TRP A 60 7.06 1.48 -5.32
CA TRP A 60 7.08 2.82 -4.74
C TRP A 60 8.18 3.67 -5.36
N LYS A 61 9.41 3.15 -5.41
CA LYS A 61 10.55 3.85 -6.03
C LYS A 61 10.29 4.17 -7.50
N SER A 62 9.71 3.22 -8.24
CA SER A 62 9.33 3.44 -9.65
C SER A 62 8.24 4.50 -9.79
N LEU A 63 7.25 4.53 -8.88
CA LEU A 63 6.17 5.50 -8.93
C LEU A 63 6.66 6.92 -8.64
N GLU A 64 7.55 7.10 -7.67
CA GLU A 64 8.19 8.40 -7.39
C GLU A 64 9.01 8.87 -8.59
N ALA A 65 9.83 7.99 -9.18
CA ALA A 65 10.66 8.32 -10.34
C ALA A 65 9.82 8.74 -11.56
N GLU A 66 8.69 8.09 -11.80
CA GLU A 66 7.81 8.41 -12.93
C GLU A 66 6.96 9.65 -12.67
N SER A 67 6.46 9.83 -11.45
CA SER A 67 5.55 10.93 -11.12
C SER A 67 6.27 12.24 -10.86
N GLY A 68 7.55 12.20 -10.49
CA GLY A 68 8.30 13.34 -9.96
C GLY A 68 7.88 13.73 -8.53
N GLU A 69 7.00 12.96 -7.91
CA GLU A 69 6.47 13.25 -6.57
C GLU A 69 7.21 12.44 -5.51
N THR A 70 7.53 13.08 -4.38
CA THR A 70 7.87 12.34 -3.16
C THR A 70 6.59 11.77 -2.55
N LEU A 71 6.51 10.44 -2.52
CA LEU A 71 5.37 9.65 -2.04
C LEU A 71 5.76 8.68 -0.92
N PHE A 72 6.99 8.17 -0.91
CA PHE A 72 7.49 7.22 0.08
C PHE A 72 8.70 7.81 0.82
N HIS A 73 8.50 8.09 2.10
CA HIS A 73 9.54 8.57 2.98
C HIS A 73 10.21 7.38 3.69
N GLU A 74 11.41 7.06 3.24
CA GLU A 74 12.24 5.96 3.78
C GLU A 74 12.97 6.41 5.04
N THR A 75 12.21 6.52 6.14
CA THR A 75 12.74 6.93 7.46
C THR A 75 13.37 5.78 8.25
N GLY A 76 13.17 4.56 7.78
CA GLY A 76 13.26 3.35 8.58
C GLY A 76 12.10 3.20 9.57
N VAL A 77 11.94 1.98 10.09
CA VAL A 77 10.94 1.64 11.10
C VAL A 77 11.61 0.85 12.22
N LEU A 78 11.42 1.33 13.46
CA LEU A 78 11.84 0.63 14.67
C LEU A 78 10.67 -0.19 15.21
N GLN A 79 10.88 -1.50 15.33
CA GLN A 79 9.93 -2.44 15.92
C GLN A 79 10.53 -3.02 17.20
N ALA A 80 9.93 -2.73 18.36
CA ALA A 80 10.48 -3.11 19.66
C ALA A 80 9.43 -3.78 20.56
N GLY A 81 9.88 -4.72 21.38
CA GLY A 81 9.00 -5.47 22.27
C GLY A 81 9.73 -6.52 23.12
N ALA A 82 8.97 -7.20 23.96
CA ALA A 82 9.50 -8.31 24.76
C ALA A 82 9.88 -9.50 23.84
N PRO A 83 11.05 -10.14 24.03
CA PRO A 83 11.55 -11.20 23.14
C PRO A 83 10.59 -12.38 22.94
N GLY A 84 9.82 -12.74 23.98
CA GLY A 84 8.87 -13.85 23.96
C GLY A 84 7.49 -13.52 23.39
N GLY A 85 7.24 -12.27 22.99
CA GLY A 85 5.95 -11.86 22.43
C GLY A 85 5.76 -12.31 20.99
N GLY A 86 4.53 -12.70 20.62
CA GLY A 86 4.21 -13.16 19.26
C GLY A 86 4.59 -12.17 18.15
N PHE A 87 4.51 -10.87 18.43
CA PHE A 87 4.99 -9.81 17.54
C PHE A 87 6.49 -9.94 17.23
N MET A 88 7.34 -10.05 18.26
CA MET A 88 8.79 -10.15 18.07
C MET A 88 9.21 -11.48 17.45
N GLN A 89 8.51 -12.57 17.81
CA GLN A 89 8.76 -13.90 17.24
C GLN A 89 8.38 -13.96 15.76
N GLY A 90 7.22 -13.40 15.38
CA GLY A 90 6.79 -13.32 13.99
C GLY A 90 7.75 -12.47 13.15
N LEU A 91 8.24 -11.37 13.71
CA LEU A 91 9.23 -10.52 13.05
C LEU A 91 10.57 -11.25 12.84
N ALA A 92 11.09 -11.91 13.88
CA ALA A 92 12.31 -12.72 13.79
C ALA A 92 12.19 -13.83 12.74
N LYS A 93 11.02 -14.49 12.68
CA LYS A 93 10.71 -15.49 11.66
C LYS A 93 10.73 -14.90 10.25
N ALA A 94 10.04 -13.78 10.02
CA ALA A 94 10.01 -13.14 8.70
C ALA A 94 11.41 -12.66 8.24
N ILE A 95 12.22 -12.16 9.17
CA ILE A 95 13.60 -11.76 8.89
C ILE A 95 14.46 -12.96 8.49
N ALA A 96 14.39 -14.06 9.26
CA ALA A 96 15.18 -15.25 9.02
C ALA A 96 14.76 -16.00 7.75
N ASP A 97 13.45 -16.18 7.52
CA ASP A 97 12.93 -16.93 6.37
C ASP A 97 13.26 -16.28 5.01
N HIS A 98 13.53 -14.96 5.01
CA HIS A 98 13.75 -14.16 3.81
C HIS A 98 15.12 -13.47 3.77
N ASP A 99 16.04 -13.82 4.67
CA ASP A 99 17.38 -13.25 4.78
C ASP A 99 17.39 -11.70 4.76
N LEU A 100 16.43 -11.08 5.46
CA LEU A 100 16.31 -9.63 5.46
C LEU A 100 17.51 -9.00 6.19
N PRO A 101 18.08 -7.89 5.69
CA PRO A 101 19.27 -7.25 6.23
C PRO A 101 18.97 -6.41 7.49
N VAL A 102 18.32 -7.04 8.49
CA VAL A 102 17.83 -6.41 9.71
C VAL A 102 18.39 -7.16 10.91
N ALA A 103 19.22 -6.48 11.70
CA ALA A 103 19.80 -7.05 12.91
C ALA A 103 18.92 -6.80 14.14
N GLN A 104 18.94 -7.75 15.08
CA GLN A 104 18.37 -7.55 16.41
C GLN A 104 19.25 -6.59 17.22
N LEU A 105 18.62 -5.62 17.87
CA LEU A 105 19.23 -4.59 18.70
C LEU A 105 18.74 -4.74 20.14
N SER A 106 19.60 -4.46 21.11
CA SER A 106 19.22 -4.36 22.51
C SER A 106 18.61 -2.98 22.83
N ALA A 107 17.91 -2.87 23.97
CA ALA A 107 17.47 -1.57 24.47
C ALA A 107 18.62 -0.56 24.65
N SER A 108 19.83 -1.04 24.99
CA SER A 108 21.03 -0.19 25.12
C SER A 108 21.49 0.35 23.77
N ASP A 109 21.45 -0.49 22.72
CA ASP A 109 21.82 -0.06 21.35
C ASP A 109 20.86 1.04 20.87
N ILE A 110 19.56 0.88 21.15
CA ILE A 110 18.55 1.89 20.82
C ILE A 110 18.75 3.18 21.60
N ALA A 111 19.00 3.12 22.91
CA ALA A 111 19.25 4.32 23.70
C ALA A 111 20.50 5.09 23.23
N HIS A 112 21.51 4.40 22.71
CA HIS A 112 22.69 5.02 22.13
C HIS A 112 22.41 5.69 20.77
N ALA A 113 21.69 5.00 19.87
CA ALA A 113 21.40 5.50 18.53
C ALA A 113 20.24 6.53 18.48
N HIS A 114 19.29 6.41 19.40
CA HIS A 114 18.06 7.19 19.49
C HIS A 114 17.81 7.61 20.95
N PRO A 115 18.59 8.56 21.50
CA PRO A 115 18.55 8.93 22.92
C PRO A 115 17.22 9.51 23.40
N GLN A 116 16.34 9.91 22.48
CA GLN A 116 14.97 10.33 22.77
C GLN A 116 14.02 9.16 23.12
N LEU A 117 14.43 7.91 22.90
CA LEU A 117 13.63 6.71 23.16
C LEU A 117 14.13 5.98 24.41
N THR A 118 13.22 5.71 25.34
CA THR A 118 13.50 4.88 26.53
C THR A 118 12.71 3.58 26.42
N LEU A 119 13.40 2.47 26.18
CA LEU A 119 12.82 1.12 26.18
C LEU A 119 13.09 0.42 27.51
N PRO A 120 12.19 -0.47 27.97
CA PRO A 120 12.52 -1.39 29.06
C PRO A 120 13.78 -2.19 28.76
N SER A 121 14.66 -2.38 29.74
CA SER A 121 15.99 -3.00 29.54
C SER A 121 15.95 -4.42 28.97
N HIS A 122 14.84 -5.14 29.17
CA HIS A 122 14.63 -6.50 28.67
C HIS A 122 14.03 -6.55 27.26
N PHE A 123 13.71 -5.40 26.66
CA PHE A 123 13.20 -5.36 25.29
C PHE A 123 14.32 -5.58 24.27
N ILE A 124 13.93 -6.16 23.15
CA ILE A 124 14.72 -6.20 21.92
C ILE A 124 14.03 -5.34 20.87
N ALA A 125 14.78 -4.96 19.84
CA ALA A 125 14.26 -4.21 18.72
C ALA A 125 14.86 -4.69 17.39
N TYR A 126 14.18 -4.36 16.30
CA TYR A 126 14.68 -4.48 14.95
C TYR A 126 14.49 -3.13 14.27
N PHE A 127 15.55 -2.63 13.62
CA PHE A 127 15.49 -1.40 12.84
C PHE A 127 15.59 -1.72 11.36
N GLU A 128 14.45 -1.62 10.67
CA GLU A 128 14.35 -1.87 9.24
C GLU A 128 14.59 -0.56 8.48
N ARG A 129 15.70 -0.49 7.72
CA ARG A 129 16.05 0.73 6.97
C ARG A 129 15.19 0.94 5.73
N GLU A 130 14.85 -0.13 5.02
CA GLU A 130 14.03 -0.12 3.79
C GLU A 130 12.52 -0.04 4.10
N ALA A 131 12.18 0.80 5.08
CA ALA A 131 10.82 0.98 5.58
C ALA A 131 10.57 2.46 5.90
N GLY A 132 9.33 2.80 6.19
CA GLY A 132 8.97 4.17 6.56
C GLY A 132 7.49 4.41 6.38
N PHE A 133 7.12 5.51 5.74
CA PHE A 133 5.72 5.82 5.51
C PHE A 133 5.45 6.39 4.12
N VAL A 134 4.24 6.14 3.62
CA VAL A 134 3.76 6.69 2.35
C VAL A 134 2.76 7.81 2.58
N MET A 135 2.77 8.80 1.71
CA MET A 135 1.79 9.89 1.67
C MET A 135 0.50 9.37 0.99
N ALA A 136 -0.49 8.99 1.79
CA ALA A 136 -1.61 8.18 1.33
C ALA A 136 -2.52 8.92 0.33
N GLY A 137 -3.00 10.11 0.71
CA GLY A 137 -3.83 10.94 -0.19
C GLY A 137 -3.10 11.30 -1.47
N LYS A 138 -1.86 11.79 -1.35
CA LYS A 138 -1.00 12.18 -2.48
C LYS A 138 -0.73 11.01 -3.43
N THR A 139 -0.55 9.80 -2.90
CA THR A 139 -0.40 8.59 -3.70
C THR A 139 -1.64 8.35 -4.55
N VAL A 140 -2.84 8.41 -3.97
CA VAL A 140 -4.10 8.17 -4.69
C VAL A 140 -4.25 9.21 -5.79
N GLU A 141 -4.07 10.49 -5.49
CA GLU A 141 -4.12 11.58 -6.47
C GLU A 141 -3.13 11.36 -7.62
N THR A 142 -1.89 10.98 -7.29
CA THR A 142 -0.83 10.71 -8.28
C THR A 142 -1.19 9.55 -9.18
N GLN A 143 -1.69 8.44 -8.63
CA GLN A 143 -2.11 7.27 -9.40
C GLN A 143 -3.30 7.59 -10.31
N ILE A 144 -4.28 8.37 -9.83
CA ILE A 144 -5.43 8.82 -10.61
C ILE A 144 -5.00 9.70 -11.78
N ARG A 145 -4.08 10.64 -11.53
CA ARG A 145 -3.50 11.49 -12.58
C ARG A 145 -2.81 10.62 -13.64
N LEU A 146 -1.91 9.73 -13.23
CA LEU A 146 -1.17 8.86 -14.16
C LEU A 146 -2.09 7.88 -14.91
N ALA A 147 -3.17 7.41 -14.29
CA ALA A 147 -4.20 6.64 -14.99
C ALA A 147 -4.89 7.46 -16.08
N ARG A 148 -5.26 8.71 -15.79
CA ARG A 148 -5.86 9.64 -16.76
C ARG A 148 -4.90 9.94 -17.91
N ASP A 149 -3.65 10.23 -17.60
CA ASP A 149 -2.61 10.54 -18.59
C ASP A 149 -2.37 9.33 -19.52
N ALA A 150 -2.56 8.12 -19.01
CA ALA A 150 -2.53 6.87 -19.78
C ALA A 150 -3.87 6.52 -20.49
N GLY A 151 -4.87 7.41 -20.46
CA GLY A 151 -6.13 7.26 -21.19
C GLY A 151 -7.28 6.55 -20.43
N ALA A 152 -7.16 6.35 -19.11
CA ALA A 152 -8.27 5.80 -18.33
C ALA A 152 -9.45 6.77 -18.26
N SER A 153 -10.67 6.24 -18.42
CA SER A 153 -11.92 6.95 -18.16
C SER A 153 -12.20 6.97 -16.66
N LEU A 154 -12.24 8.15 -16.05
CA LEU A 154 -12.47 8.31 -14.62
C LEU A 154 -13.90 8.78 -14.36
N ARG A 155 -14.64 8.07 -13.51
CA ARG A 155 -16.03 8.37 -13.17
C ARG A 155 -16.19 8.56 -11.66
N PRO A 156 -15.87 9.76 -11.13
CA PRO A 156 -16.16 10.11 -9.75
C PRO A 156 -17.67 10.31 -9.56
N ALA A 157 -18.12 10.32 -8.31
CA ALA A 157 -19.50 10.49 -7.88
C ALA A 157 -20.46 9.53 -8.61
N THR A 158 -19.97 8.34 -8.94
CA THR A 158 -20.70 7.32 -9.69
C THR A 158 -20.71 6.02 -8.89
N PRO A 159 -21.66 5.87 -7.95
CA PRO A 159 -21.85 4.61 -7.23
C PRO A 159 -22.20 3.49 -8.21
N VAL A 160 -21.47 2.37 -8.11
CA VAL A 160 -21.88 1.11 -8.72
C VAL A 160 -22.92 0.47 -7.81
N LEU A 161 -24.12 0.22 -8.35
CA LEU A 161 -25.27 -0.32 -7.62
C LEU A 161 -25.25 -1.85 -7.58
N GLY A 162 -24.64 -2.47 -8.58
CA GLY A 162 -24.54 -3.91 -8.71
C GLY A 162 -23.64 -4.31 -9.87
N TRP A 163 -23.26 -5.58 -9.89
CA TRP A 163 -22.62 -6.18 -11.05
C TRP A 163 -23.06 -7.63 -11.18
N THR A 164 -23.14 -8.12 -12.42
CA THR A 164 -23.52 -9.50 -12.72
C THR A 164 -22.65 -10.05 -13.85
N PRO A 165 -22.31 -11.35 -13.83
CA PRO A 165 -21.72 -12.00 -14.99
C PRO A 165 -22.65 -11.85 -16.20
N ALA A 166 -22.08 -11.49 -17.35
CA ALA A 166 -22.78 -11.43 -18.63
C ALA A 166 -22.24 -12.50 -19.58
N ALA A 167 -22.90 -12.71 -20.73
CA ALA A 167 -22.42 -13.65 -21.74
C ALA A 167 -20.98 -13.34 -22.21
N GLU A 168 -20.64 -12.05 -22.30
CA GLU A 168 -19.30 -11.56 -22.68
C GLU A 168 -18.73 -10.61 -21.62
N GLY A 169 -18.50 -11.11 -20.41
CA GLY A 169 -17.80 -10.36 -19.36
C GLY A 169 -18.67 -10.06 -18.14
N VAL A 170 -18.72 -8.79 -17.74
CA VAL A 170 -19.39 -8.33 -16.52
C VAL A 170 -20.25 -7.11 -16.83
N SER A 171 -21.53 -7.20 -16.52
CA SER A 171 -22.45 -6.07 -16.52
C SER A 171 -22.29 -5.29 -15.21
N VAL A 172 -22.07 -3.98 -15.29
CA VAL A 172 -21.93 -3.08 -14.14
C VAL A 172 -23.08 -2.09 -14.18
N GLU A 173 -23.87 -2.06 -13.12
CA GLU A 173 -25.06 -1.21 -12.99
C GLU A 173 -24.74 0.07 -12.23
N THR A 174 -25.19 1.19 -12.78
CA THR A 174 -25.15 2.53 -12.15
C THR A 174 -26.51 3.19 -12.27
N ALA A 175 -26.70 4.35 -11.64
CA ALA A 175 -27.94 5.13 -11.79
C ALA A 175 -28.21 5.58 -13.25
N ALA A 176 -27.18 5.62 -14.10
CA ALA A 176 -27.33 5.96 -15.52
C ALA A 176 -27.70 4.75 -16.40
N GLY A 177 -27.72 3.54 -15.83
CA GLY A 177 -27.94 2.27 -16.53
C GLY A 177 -26.76 1.31 -16.41
N ALA A 178 -26.87 0.19 -17.13
CA ALA A 178 -25.87 -0.87 -17.15
C ALA A 178 -24.89 -0.71 -18.33
N GLU A 179 -23.61 -1.00 -18.07
CA GLU A 179 -22.54 -1.05 -19.07
C GLU A 179 -21.78 -2.37 -18.95
N ILE A 180 -21.36 -2.94 -20.10
CA ILE A 180 -20.66 -4.23 -20.15
C ILE A 180 -19.15 -4.00 -20.26
N PHE A 181 -18.38 -4.71 -19.45
CA PHE A 181 -16.92 -4.73 -19.46
C PHE A 181 -16.38 -6.15 -19.60
N ASP A 182 -15.25 -6.32 -20.28
CA ASP A 182 -14.63 -7.64 -20.44
C ASP A 182 -14.25 -8.28 -19.09
N ARG A 183 -13.81 -7.45 -18.13
CA ARG A 183 -13.36 -7.84 -16.78
C ARG A 183 -13.68 -6.73 -15.79
N ALA A 184 -13.89 -7.11 -14.52
CA ALA A 184 -14.05 -6.18 -13.40
C ALA A 184 -13.04 -6.48 -12.29
N VAL A 185 -12.50 -5.43 -11.67
CA VAL A 185 -11.67 -5.50 -10.46
C VAL A 185 -12.42 -4.77 -9.36
N ILE A 186 -12.75 -5.47 -8.28
CA ILE A 186 -13.59 -4.93 -7.20
C ILE A 186 -12.69 -4.57 -6.02
N THR A 187 -12.60 -3.27 -5.73
CA THR A 187 -11.77 -2.73 -4.63
C THR A 187 -12.53 -1.65 -3.87
N ALA A 188 -13.78 -1.93 -3.49
CA ALA A 188 -14.70 -0.98 -2.84
C ALA A 188 -14.49 -0.83 -1.31
N GLY A 189 -13.29 -1.12 -0.82
CA GLY A 189 -12.89 -0.98 0.59
C GLY A 189 -12.05 0.26 0.89
#